data_AF-A0A4Y9ZS50-F1
#
_entry.id   AF-A0A4Y9ZS50-F1
#
_cell.length_a   1.000
_cell.length_b   1.000
_cell.length_c   1.000
_cell.angle_alpha   90.00
_cell.angle_beta   90.00
_cell.angle_gamma   90.00
#
_symmetry.space_group_name_H-M   'P 1'
#
loop_
_entity.id
_entity.type
_entity.pdbx_description
1 polymer ?
#
loop_
_entity_poly.entity_id
_entity_poly.type
_entity_poly.pdbx_seq_one_letter_code
_entity_poly.pdbx_strand_id
1 'polypeptide(L)'
;MYAYFYHGSDRPREDDDGLIPYQNTSQSARAKFTTDLPFTPVYVQKNLAGVPDPATTYNERVKKKQLHLGNPAALSRIKKQHDAKRAEKQELKAKKRLGVMNRKEAAEKGLWKLKKEETKYDLFVPLHHMWLGYMSELLGLSACPAFGAANASAMPSSAGMHTKLVKADFHGSIMTVRRSKNSALVGLSGIVIHETENAFRVVTQKNKMKCMRH
;
A
#
# COMPACT_ATOMS: atom_id res chain seq x y z
N MET A 1 -59.21 -24.07 16.95
CA MET A 1 -58.70 -25.11 17.88
C MET A 1 -57.21 -24.87 18.04
N TYR A 2 -56.83 -24.49 19.27
CA TYR A 2 -55.53 -24.46 19.96
C TYR A 2 -54.20 -24.02 19.31
N ALA A 3 -53.55 -23.12 20.06
CA ALA A 3 -52.17 -22.63 20.00
C ALA A 3 -51.14 -23.67 20.47
N TYR A 4 -49.83 -23.44 20.22
CA TYR A 4 -48.87 -22.91 21.20
C TYR A 4 -47.41 -22.90 20.67
N PHE A 5 -46.67 -21.91 21.20
CA PHE A 5 -45.24 -21.55 21.09
C PHE A 5 -44.27 -22.69 21.49
N TYR A 6 -42.96 -22.68 21.19
CA TYR A 6 -41.86 -21.96 21.89
C TYR A 6 -40.51 -22.17 21.12
N HIS A 7 -39.76 -21.11 20.77
CA HIS A 7 -38.58 -20.49 21.45
C HIS A 7 -37.19 -20.99 21.04
N GLY A 8 -36.25 -20.03 20.99
CA GLY A 8 -34.79 -20.23 20.89
C GLY A 8 -34.06 -19.02 20.28
N SER A 9 -34.17 -17.83 20.88
CA SER A 9 -33.13 -17.22 21.74
C SER A 9 -31.92 -16.68 20.98
N ASP A 10 -32.04 -15.44 20.48
CA ASP A 10 -30.90 -14.62 20.04
C ASP A 10 -30.15 -14.05 21.26
N ARG A 11 -28.83 -14.18 21.22
CA ARG A 11 -27.90 -13.70 22.25
C ARG A 11 -27.84 -12.16 22.25
N PRO A 12 -27.66 -11.50 23.42
CA PRO A 12 -27.48 -10.05 23.48
C PRO A 12 -26.12 -9.66 22.89
N ARG A 13 -26.09 -8.56 22.13
CA ARG A 13 -24.87 -7.91 21.63
C ARG A 13 -24.20 -7.15 22.79
N GLU A 14 -22.91 -7.38 23.01
CA GLU A 14 -22.09 -6.79 24.10
C GLU A 14 -21.72 -5.31 23.85
N ASP A 15 -22.70 -4.49 23.49
CA ASP A 15 -22.54 -3.07 23.20
C ASP A 15 -23.64 -2.22 23.87
N ASP A 16 -24.11 -2.66 25.04
CA ASP A 16 -24.91 -1.83 25.96
C ASP A 16 -23.97 -1.12 26.94
N ASP A 17 -23.45 0.03 26.52
CA ASP A 17 -22.61 0.92 27.32
C ASP A 17 -23.40 1.74 28.36
N GLY A 18 -24.65 1.36 28.66
CA GLY A 18 -25.47 1.95 29.72
C GLY A 18 -25.79 3.43 29.52
N LEU A 19 -25.48 3.97 28.35
CA LEU A 19 -25.77 5.33 27.95
C LEU A 19 -27.13 5.35 27.26
N ILE A 20 -28.14 5.86 27.98
CA ILE A 20 -29.46 6.18 27.42
C ILE A 20 -29.30 6.88 26.06
N PRO A 21 -29.86 6.32 24.96
CA PRO A 21 -29.71 6.91 23.64
C PRO A 21 -30.33 8.30 23.63
N TYR A 22 -29.56 9.27 23.13
CA TYR A 22 -29.99 10.64 23.01
C TYR A 22 -31.23 10.70 22.11
N GLN A 23 -32.40 10.96 22.71
CA GLN A 23 -33.60 11.20 21.93
C GLN A 23 -33.46 12.53 21.21
N ASN A 24 -33.21 12.45 19.91
CA ASN A 24 -33.23 13.60 19.01
C ASN A 24 -34.68 14.10 18.95
N THR A 25 -35.02 15.06 19.80
CA THR A 25 -36.23 15.86 19.64
C THR A 25 -36.03 16.71 18.39
N SER A 26 -36.49 16.20 17.26
CA SER A 26 -36.56 16.90 15.99
C SER A 26 -37.60 18.00 16.05
N GLN A 27 -37.35 19.00 16.89
CA GLN A 27 -37.74 20.37 16.64
C GLN A 27 -36.43 21.14 16.58
N SER A 28 -35.99 21.43 15.36
CA SER A 28 -34.92 22.39 15.09
C SER A 28 -35.38 23.81 15.46
N ALA A 29 -35.68 24.03 16.74
CA ALA A 29 -35.80 25.34 17.33
C ALA A 29 -34.37 25.80 17.57
N ARG A 30 -33.81 26.54 16.63
CA ARG A 30 -32.55 27.25 16.83
C ARG A 30 -32.73 28.13 18.07
N ALA A 31 -32.08 27.76 19.18
CA ALA A 31 -32.18 28.51 20.42
C ALA A 31 -31.79 29.97 20.14
N LYS A 32 -32.78 30.88 20.24
CA LYS A 32 -32.56 32.31 20.13
C LYS A 32 -32.03 32.78 21.47
N PHE A 33 -30.72 32.92 21.59
CA PHE A 33 -30.09 33.54 22.76
C PHE A 33 -30.26 35.06 22.62
N THR A 34 -31.35 35.59 23.17
CA THR A 34 -31.55 37.03 23.33
C THR A 34 -30.95 37.47 24.66
N THR A 35 -30.18 38.56 24.65
CA THR A 35 -29.50 39.11 25.84
C THR A 35 -30.46 39.42 26.99
N ASP A 36 -31.74 39.66 26.68
CA ASP A 36 -32.76 40.08 27.64
C ASP A 36 -33.22 38.96 28.59
N LEU A 37 -32.92 37.69 28.28
CA LEU A 37 -33.23 36.54 29.13
C LEU A 37 -32.03 35.57 29.12
N PRO A 38 -31.02 35.76 29.99
CA PRO A 38 -29.92 34.84 30.06
C PRO A 38 -30.46 33.44 30.41
N PHE A 39 -30.22 32.50 29.51
CA PHE A 39 -30.68 31.12 29.61
C PHE A 39 -30.23 30.44 30.90
N THR A 40 -29.10 30.89 31.46
CA THR A 40 -28.39 30.26 32.57
C THR A 40 -29.07 30.38 33.94
N PRO A 41 -29.51 31.55 34.45
CA PRO A 41 -30.18 31.62 35.75
C PRO A 41 -31.51 30.88 35.81
N VAL A 42 -32.40 31.11 34.85
CA VAL A 42 -33.77 30.58 34.92
C VAL A 42 -33.78 29.06 34.79
N TYR A 43 -32.99 28.51 33.87
CA TYR A 43 -32.90 27.07 33.67
C TYR A 43 -32.28 26.36 34.88
N VAL A 44 -31.21 26.92 35.46
CA VAL A 44 -30.54 26.29 36.60
C VAL A 44 -31.41 26.37 37.85
N GLN A 45 -32.05 27.51 38.11
CA GLN A 45 -32.98 27.67 39.23
C GLN A 45 -34.16 26.69 39.16
N LYS A 46 -34.72 26.46 37.97
CA LYS A 46 -35.84 25.54 37.76
C LYS A 46 -35.47 24.07 38.04
N ASN A 47 -34.21 23.69 37.81
CA ASN A 47 -33.74 22.32 38.00
C ASN A 47 -33.12 22.06 39.39
N LEU A 48 -33.05 23.06 40.28
CA LEU A 48 -32.64 22.92 41.68
C LEU A 48 -33.82 22.43 42.56
N ALA A 49 -34.47 21.34 42.16
CA ALA A 49 -35.60 20.79 42.89
C ALA A 49 -35.16 20.27 44.28
N GLY A 50 -35.80 20.78 45.34
CA GLY A 50 -35.56 20.36 46.73
C GLY A 50 -34.81 21.37 47.61
N VAL A 51 -34.45 22.54 47.10
CA VAL A 51 -33.84 23.63 47.90
C VAL A 51 -34.90 24.69 48.25
N PRO A 52 -35.00 25.15 49.52
CA PRO A 52 -36.06 26.08 49.94
C PRO A 52 -36.05 27.43 49.21
N ASP A 53 -34.87 27.88 48.76
CA ASP A 53 -34.71 29.10 47.95
C ASP A 53 -33.71 28.90 46.79
N PRO A 54 -34.21 28.64 45.57
CA PRO A 54 -33.38 28.43 44.38
C PRO A 54 -32.63 29.69 43.92
N ALA A 55 -33.17 30.89 44.18
CA ALA A 55 -32.64 32.13 43.64
C ALA A 55 -31.37 32.58 44.37
N THR A 56 -31.36 32.51 45.70
CA THR A 56 -30.16 32.77 46.51
C THR A 56 -29.09 31.71 46.28
N THR A 57 -29.50 30.43 46.25
CA THR A 57 -28.59 29.30 46.00
C THR A 57 -27.85 29.43 44.67
N TYR A 58 -28.54 29.85 43.61
CA TYR A 58 -27.90 30.12 42.31
C TYR A 58 -26.85 31.24 42.39
N ASN A 59 -27.19 32.36 43.06
CA ASN A 59 -26.30 33.50 43.16
C ASN A 59 -25.04 33.22 44.02
N GLU A 60 -25.17 32.40 45.06
CA GLU A 60 -24.05 32.03 45.92
C GLU A 60 -23.18 30.91 45.35
N ARG A 61 -23.80 29.83 44.86
CA ARG A 61 -23.08 28.59 44.53
C ARG A 61 -22.75 28.43 43.05
N VAL A 62 -23.52 29.04 42.16
CA VAL A 62 -23.39 28.84 40.71
C VAL A 62 -22.78 30.08 40.06
N LYS A 63 -23.35 31.27 40.29
CA LYS A 63 -22.91 32.52 39.65
C LYS A 63 -21.49 32.92 40.01
N LYS A 64 -21.04 32.62 41.23
CA LYS A 64 -19.70 32.97 41.74
C LYS A 64 -18.68 31.84 41.58
N LYS A 65 -19.06 30.66 41.09
CA LYS A 65 -18.12 29.55 40.82
C LYS A 65 -17.49 29.72 39.45
N GLN A 66 -16.27 30.25 39.42
CA GLN A 66 -15.45 30.30 38.22
C GLN A 66 -14.91 28.90 37.89
N LEU A 67 -15.37 28.29 36.79
CA LEU A 67 -14.83 27.04 36.29
C LEU A 67 -13.66 27.33 35.35
N HIS A 68 -12.45 26.91 35.74
CA HIS A 68 -11.32 26.92 34.82
C HIS A 68 -11.58 25.88 33.73
N LEU A 69 -11.93 26.34 32.53
CA LEU A 69 -12.02 25.51 31.32
C LEU A 69 -10.60 25.19 30.85
N GLY A 70 -9.88 24.39 31.63
CA GLY A 70 -8.69 23.74 31.15
C GLY A 70 -9.11 22.80 30.03
N ASN A 71 -8.69 23.09 28.80
CA ASN A 71 -8.59 22.06 27.78
C ASN A 71 -7.30 21.30 28.10
N PRO A 72 -7.34 20.17 28.84
CA PRO A 72 -6.13 19.43 29.14
C PRO A 72 -5.49 19.06 27.81
N ALA A 73 -4.17 19.23 27.72
CA ALA A 73 -3.37 19.18 26.49
C ALA A 73 -3.30 17.79 25.81
N ALA A 74 -4.41 17.06 25.72
CA ALA A 74 -4.63 16.13 24.64
C ALA A 74 -4.71 16.98 23.36
N LEU A 75 -3.57 17.14 22.69
CA LEU A 75 -3.48 17.63 21.32
C LEU A 75 -4.70 17.11 20.57
N SER A 76 -5.60 18.02 20.18
CA SER A 76 -6.85 17.62 19.53
C SER A 76 -6.50 16.66 18.41
N ARG A 77 -7.29 15.60 18.23
CA ARG A 77 -7.08 14.61 17.16
C ARG A 77 -6.75 15.28 15.81
N ILE A 78 -7.32 16.46 15.59
CA ILE A 78 -7.08 17.37 14.46
C ILE A 78 -5.63 17.85 14.38
N LYS A 79 -5.02 18.34 15.48
CA LYS A 79 -3.62 18.78 15.50
C LYS A 79 -2.65 17.63 15.23
N LYS A 80 -2.88 16.46 15.85
CA LYS A 80 -2.07 15.25 15.61
C LYS A 80 -2.15 14.80 14.14
N GLN A 81 -3.33 14.86 13.52
CA GLN A 81 -3.51 14.57 12.10
C GLN A 81 -2.78 15.58 11.20
N HIS A 82 -2.82 16.87 11.55
CA HIS A 82 -2.15 17.91 10.78
C HIS A 82 -0.63 17.78 10.82
N ASP A 83 -0.07 17.48 12.00
CA ASP A 83 1.37 17.28 12.17
C ASP A 83 1.85 16.01 11.44
N ALA A 84 1.09 14.91 11.50
CA ALA A 84 1.39 13.70 10.72
C ALA A 84 1.41 13.97 9.20
N LYS A 85 0.43 14.73 8.70
CA LYS A 85 0.37 15.14 7.28
C LYS A 85 1.53 16.05 6.87
N ARG A 86 2.00 16.90 7.78
CA ARG A 86 3.16 17.78 7.54
C ARG A 86 4.46 16.97 7.50
N ALA A 87 4.62 15.99 8.40
CA ALA A 87 5.76 15.07 8.42
C ALA A 87 5.82 14.23 7.13
N GLU A 88 4.69 13.64 6.70
CA GLU A 88 4.60 12.88 5.45
C GLU A 88 5.00 13.73 4.24
N LYS A 89 4.55 14.99 4.17
CA LYS A 89 4.89 15.92 3.09
C LYS A 89 6.38 16.30 3.09
N GLN A 90 7.00 16.41 4.26
CA GLN A 90 8.45 16.67 4.39
C GLN A 90 9.28 15.46 3.97
N GLU A 91 8.88 14.25 4.37
CA GLU A 91 9.54 13.01 3.97
C GLU A 91 9.48 12.80 2.45
N LEU A 92 8.31 13.07 1.83
CA LEU A 92 8.16 12.99 0.38
C LEU A 92 9.04 14.00 -0.36
N LYS A 93 9.19 15.23 0.18
CA LYS A 93 10.11 16.24 -0.36
C LYS A 93 11.58 15.82 -0.20
N ALA A 94 11.94 15.21 0.93
CA ALA A 94 13.30 14.71 1.17
C ALA A 94 13.66 13.58 0.19
N LYS A 95 12.74 12.63 -0.04
CA LYS A 95 12.89 11.55 -1.03
C LYS A 95 13.07 12.09 -2.45
N LYS A 96 12.29 13.11 -2.84
CA LYS A 96 12.43 13.80 -4.14
C LYS A 96 13.78 14.50 -4.28
N ARG A 97 14.29 15.16 -3.23
CA ARG A 97 15.60 15.83 -3.24
C ARG A 97 16.76 14.86 -3.40
N LEU A 98 16.61 13.64 -2.91
CA LEU A 98 17.59 12.54 -3.07
C LEU A 98 17.55 11.90 -4.46
N GLY A 99 16.72 12.39 -5.39
CA GLY A 99 16.59 11.81 -6.73
C GLY A 99 15.96 10.43 -6.76
N VAL A 100 15.42 9.95 -5.63
CA VAL A 100 14.70 8.68 -5.54
C VAL A 100 13.36 8.85 -6.24
N MET A 101 13.37 8.53 -7.53
CA MET A 101 12.23 8.66 -8.39
C MET A 101 11.10 7.75 -7.89
N ASN A 102 9.92 8.30 -7.69
CA ASN A 102 8.82 7.49 -7.18
C ASN A 102 8.43 6.45 -8.24
N ARG A 103 8.03 5.24 -7.84
CA ARG A 103 7.72 4.13 -8.77
C ARG A 103 6.69 4.51 -9.84
N LYS A 104 5.76 5.40 -9.48
CA LYS A 104 4.79 6.02 -10.41
C LYS A 104 5.47 6.96 -11.41
N GLU A 105 6.35 7.82 -10.94
CA GLU A 105 7.10 8.80 -11.75
C GLU A 105 8.06 8.08 -12.73
N ALA A 106 8.68 6.98 -12.31
CA ALA A 106 9.50 6.13 -13.19
C ALA A 106 8.66 5.36 -14.23
N ALA A 107 7.44 4.95 -13.87
CA ALA A 107 6.49 4.34 -14.80
C ALA A 107 5.90 5.36 -15.80
N GLU A 108 5.75 6.61 -15.35
CA GLU A 108 5.21 7.74 -16.11
C GLU A 108 6.25 8.30 -17.09
N LYS A 109 7.52 8.41 -16.68
CA LYS A 109 8.64 8.74 -17.59
C LYS A 109 8.97 7.64 -18.60
N GLY A 110 8.22 6.53 -18.61
CA GLY A 110 8.23 5.57 -19.71
C GLY A 110 9.58 4.89 -19.95
N LEU A 111 10.48 4.88 -18.96
CA LEU A 111 11.90 4.58 -19.14
C LEU A 111 12.18 3.25 -19.86
N TRP A 112 11.25 2.29 -19.83
CA TRP A 112 11.38 1.00 -20.52
C TRP A 112 10.04 0.45 -21.06
N LYS A 113 9.32 1.23 -21.88
CA LYS A 113 8.16 0.73 -22.65
C LYS A 113 8.54 0.57 -24.12
N LEU A 114 8.85 -0.66 -24.51
CA LEU A 114 8.95 -1.04 -25.92
C LEU A 114 7.57 -0.93 -26.57
N LYS A 115 7.52 -0.37 -27.79
CA LYS A 115 6.29 -0.37 -28.57
C LYS A 115 5.98 -1.79 -29.06
N LYS A 116 4.72 -2.07 -29.38
CA LYS A 116 4.31 -3.43 -29.80
C LYS A 116 5.03 -3.87 -31.07
N GLU A 117 5.30 -2.92 -31.95
CA GLU A 117 5.96 -3.11 -33.24
C GLU A 117 7.44 -3.53 -33.07
N GLU A 118 8.06 -3.09 -31.99
CA GLU A 118 9.46 -3.36 -31.61
C GLU A 118 9.59 -4.64 -30.77
N THR A 119 8.48 -5.31 -30.44
CA THR A 119 8.44 -6.51 -29.56
C THR A 119 8.50 -7.81 -30.38
N LYS A 120 9.00 -7.77 -31.62
CA LYS A 120 9.15 -8.96 -32.46
C LYS A 120 10.35 -9.78 -32.01
N TYR A 121 10.15 -11.08 -31.81
CA TYR A 121 11.18 -12.01 -31.36
C TYR A 121 12.39 -12.02 -32.29
N ASP A 122 12.14 -12.02 -33.60
CA ASP A 122 13.17 -12.12 -34.64
C ASP A 122 14.17 -10.95 -34.60
N LEU A 123 13.75 -9.77 -34.13
CA LEU A 123 14.63 -8.62 -33.97
C LEU A 123 15.71 -8.84 -32.90
N PHE A 124 15.47 -9.73 -31.95
CA PHE A 124 16.38 -10.02 -30.83
C PHE A 124 17.19 -11.31 -31.05
N VAL A 125 16.98 -12.05 -32.14
CA VAL A 125 17.78 -13.23 -32.48
C VAL A 125 19.28 -12.88 -32.68
N PRO A 126 19.64 -11.79 -33.37
CA PRO A 126 21.06 -11.39 -33.45
C PRO A 126 21.69 -11.11 -32.08
N LEU A 127 20.92 -10.53 -31.15
CA LEU A 127 21.36 -10.30 -29.77
C LEU A 127 21.64 -11.62 -29.05
N HIS A 128 20.79 -12.64 -29.28
CA HIS A 128 21.03 -13.97 -28.74
C HIS A 128 22.33 -14.60 -29.28
N HIS A 129 22.62 -14.47 -30.57
CA HIS A 129 23.87 -14.97 -31.16
C HIS A 129 25.11 -14.30 -30.56
N MET A 130 25.06 -12.99 -30.29
CA MET A 130 26.13 -12.30 -29.58
C MET A 130 26.32 -12.85 -28.16
N TRP A 131 25.22 -13.11 -27.44
CA TRP A 131 25.27 -13.67 -26.10
C TRP A 131 25.87 -15.09 -26.07
N LEU A 132 25.60 -15.91 -27.10
CA LEU A 132 26.25 -17.23 -27.25
C LEU A 132 27.77 -17.10 -27.40
N GLY A 133 28.24 -16.17 -28.22
CA GLY A 133 29.66 -15.86 -28.37
C GLY A 133 30.28 -15.42 -27.04
N TYR A 134 29.66 -14.45 -26.38
CA TYR A 134 30.07 -13.96 -25.06
C TYR A 134 30.19 -15.11 -24.03
N MET A 135 29.17 -15.95 -23.92
CA MET A 135 29.17 -17.06 -22.96
C MET A 135 30.21 -18.13 -23.31
N SER A 136 30.44 -18.39 -24.61
CA SER A 136 31.48 -19.33 -25.03
C SER A 136 32.87 -18.85 -24.60
N GLU A 137 33.17 -17.55 -24.77
CA GLU A 137 34.44 -16.96 -24.35
C GLU A 137 34.55 -16.91 -22.81
N LEU A 138 33.50 -16.46 -22.11
CA LEU A 138 33.46 -16.37 -20.66
C LEU A 138 33.75 -17.72 -19.99
N LEU A 139 33.16 -18.78 -20.53
CA LEU A 139 33.31 -20.14 -20.02
C LEU A 139 34.51 -20.89 -20.60
N GLY A 140 35.22 -20.32 -21.58
CA GLY A 140 36.35 -20.97 -22.25
C GLY A 140 35.91 -22.18 -23.08
N LEU A 141 34.67 -22.17 -23.58
CA LEU A 141 34.14 -23.20 -24.45
C LEU A 141 34.67 -22.97 -25.88
N SER A 142 35.02 -24.05 -26.57
CA SER A 142 35.31 -24.00 -28.00
C SER A 142 34.10 -23.42 -28.74
N ALA A 143 34.37 -22.57 -29.75
CA ALA A 143 33.34 -21.96 -30.58
C ALA A 143 32.32 -23.01 -31.02
N CYS A 144 31.04 -22.69 -30.85
CA CYS A 144 29.93 -23.60 -31.11
C CYS A 144 30.14 -24.31 -32.45
N PRO A 145 30.34 -25.64 -32.49
CA PRO A 145 30.51 -26.32 -33.76
C PRO A 145 29.21 -26.15 -34.53
N ALA A 146 29.30 -25.50 -35.70
CA ALA A 146 28.14 -25.19 -36.54
C ALA A 146 27.28 -26.43 -36.85
N PHE A 147 27.88 -27.63 -36.78
CA PHE A 147 27.24 -28.94 -36.78
C PHE A 147 28.16 -29.91 -36.02
N GLY A 148 27.89 -30.21 -34.75
CA GLY A 148 28.68 -31.21 -34.02
C GLY A 148 28.34 -31.33 -32.53
N ALA A 149 28.55 -32.52 -31.98
CA ALA A 149 28.36 -32.78 -30.55
C ALA A 149 29.37 -31.97 -29.72
N ALA A 150 28.88 -31.30 -28.67
CA ALA A 150 29.71 -30.59 -27.72
C ALA A 150 30.68 -31.57 -27.05
N ASN A 151 31.97 -31.25 -27.07
CA ASN A 151 33.00 -32.10 -26.49
C ASN A 151 32.93 -31.97 -24.95
N ALA A 152 32.29 -32.92 -24.27
CA ALA A 152 31.99 -32.85 -22.83
C ALA A 152 33.25 -32.66 -21.96
N SER A 153 34.41 -33.10 -22.44
CA SER A 153 35.71 -32.96 -21.77
C SER A 153 36.27 -31.53 -21.77
N ALA A 154 35.69 -30.60 -22.54
CA ALA A 154 36.08 -29.19 -22.57
C ALA A 154 35.25 -28.30 -21.62
N MET A 155 34.31 -28.89 -20.86
CA MET A 155 33.48 -28.12 -19.92
C MET A 155 34.28 -27.76 -18.66
N PRO A 156 34.31 -26.47 -18.25
CA PRO A 156 34.92 -26.07 -16.99
C PRO A 156 34.21 -26.70 -15.77
N SER A 157 34.90 -26.75 -14.63
CA SER A 157 34.33 -27.31 -13.40
C SER A 157 33.08 -26.53 -12.95
N SER A 158 32.12 -27.24 -12.35
CA SER A 158 30.85 -26.65 -11.89
C SER A 158 31.05 -25.44 -10.96
N ALA A 159 32.02 -25.53 -10.03
CA ALA A 159 32.36 -24.44 -9.12
C ALA A 159 32.92 -23.20 -9.85
N GLY A 160 33.75 -23.41 -10.88
CA GLY A 160 34.30 -22.33 -11.70
C GLY A 160 33.26 -21.69 -12.63
N MET A 161 32.24 -22.43 -13.07
CA MET A 161 31.12 -21.88 -13.85
C MET A 161 30.21 -21.01 -13.01
N HIS A 162 29.86 -21.45 -11.80
CA HIS A 162 28.89 -20.76 -10.96
C HIS A 162 29.31 -19.30 -10.66
N THR A 163 30.58 -19.10 -10.29
CA THR A 163 31.11 -17.76 -9.97
C THR A 163 31.09 -16.82 -11.17
N LYS A 164 31.33 -17.35 -12.38
CA LYS A 164 31.26 -16.59 -13.63
C LYS A 164 29.81 -16.24 -13.98
N LEU A 165 28.89 -17.20 -13.89
CA LEU A 165 27.48 -17.00 -14.21
C LEU A 165 26.79 -16.00 -13.28
N VAL A 166 27.15 -15.97 -11.99
CA VAL A 166 26.60 -14.99 -11.03
C VAL A 166 26.95 -13.54 -11.42
N LYS A 167 28.09 -13.33 -12.08
CA LYS A 167 28.55 -12.00 -12.52
C LYS A 167 28.27 -11.72 -14.00
N ALA A 168 27.70 -12.68 -14.71
CA ALA A 168 27.53 -12.58 -16.14
C ALA A 168 26.33 -11.70 -16.50
N ASP A 169 26.39 -11.15 -17.70
CA ASP A 169 25.26 -10.44 -18.30
C ASP A 169 24.29 -11.44 -18.95
N PHE A 170 22.98 -11.26 -18.71
CA PHE A 170 21.93 -12.13 -19.23
C PHE A 170 21.09 -11.52 -20.34
N HIS A 171 21.41 -10.31 -20.83
CA HIS A 171 20.75 -9.71 -21.99
C HIS A 171 21.06 -10.54 -23.24
N GLY A 172 20.02 -10.95 -23.97
CA GLY A 172 20.14 -11.89 -25.08
C GLY A 172 20.07 -13.36 -24.71
N SER A 173 20.09 -13.70 -23.41
CA SER A 173 19.92 -15.09 -22.98
C SER A 173 18.49 -15.58 -23.23
N ILE A 174 18.33 -16.87 -23.54
CA ILE A 174 17.02 -17.54 -23.58
C ILE A 174 16.74 -18.12 -22.19
N MET A 175 15.70 -17.63 -21.53
CA MET A 175 15.28 -18.10 -20.21
C MET A 175 13.95 -18.82 -20.30
N THR A 176 13.80 -19.90 -19.52
CA THR A 176 12.55 -20.64 -19.38
C THR A 176 12.21 -20.86 -17.91
N VAL A 177 11.00 -20.46 -17.50
CA VAL A 177 10.53 -20.65 -16.13
C VAL A 177 10.18 -22.12 -15.89
N ARG A 178 10.96 -22.80 -15.06
CA ARG A 178 10.69 -24.20 -14.66
C ARG A 178 9.78 -24.29 -13.43
N ARG A 179 9.91 -23.36 -12.47
CA ARG A 179 9.11 -23.30 -11.25
C ARG A 179 8.85 -21.85 -10.87
N SER A 180 7.65 -21.55 -10.37
CA SER A 180 7.29 -20.23 -9.85
C SER A 180 6.14 -20.37 -8.84
N LYS A 181 6.02 -19.40 -7.92
CA LYS A 181 4.82 -19.27 -7.06
C LYS A 181 3.55 -19.06 -7.88
N ASN A 182 3.68 -18.43 -9.05
CA ASN A 182 2.58 -18.26 -9.99
C ASN A 182 2.66 -19.33 -11.08
N SER A 183 1.75 -20.30 -11.05
CA SER A 183 1.68 -21.39 -12.02
C SER A 183 1.50 -20.91 -13.47
N ALA A 184 0.88 -19.75 -13.69
CA ALA A 184 0.68 -19.19 -15.03
C ALA A 184 1.99 -18.72 -15.69
N LEU A 185 3.08 -18.55 -14.92
CA LEU A 185 4.39 -18.22 -15.46
C LEU A 185 5.21 -19.46 -15.83
N VAL A 186 4.85 -20.65 -15.34
CA VAL A 186 5.59 -21.87 -15.61
C VAL A 186 5.51 -22.21 -17.11
N GLY A 187 6.64 -22.58 -17.69
CA GLY A 187 6.76 -22.85 -19.13
C GLY A 187 6.92 -21.60 -19.99
N LEU A 188 6.88 -20.39 -19.41
CA LEU A 188 7.17 -19.16 -20.15
C LEU A 188 8.64 -19.15 -20.57
N SER A 189 8.87 -18.95 -21.87
CA SER A 189 10.19 -18.95 -22.49
C SER A 189 10.37 -17.76 -23.41
N GLY A 190 11.56 -17.16 -23.42
CA GLY A 190 11.87 -16.02 -24.28
C GLY A 190 13.28 -15.48 -24.13
N ILE A 191 13.65 -14.56 -25.03
CA ILE A 191 14.93 -13.84 -25.01
C ILE A 191 14.84 -12.67 -24.03
N VAL A 192 15.80 -12.55 -23.12
CA VAL A 192 15.90 -11.43 -22.17
C VAL A 192 16.34 -10.16 -22.89
N ILE A 193 15.59 -9.08 -22.70
CA ILE A 193 15.90 -7.76 -23.29
C ILE A 193 16.31 -6.77 -22.22
N HIS A 194 15.83 -6.95 -21.00
CA HIS A 194 16.14 -6.05 -19.91
C HIS A 194 16.11 -6.79 -18.57
N GLU A 195 17.20 -6.63 -17.83
CA GLU A 195 17.37 -7.09 -16.46
C GLU A 195 17.19 -5.92 -15.48
N THR A 196 16.50 -6.21 -14.38
CA THR A 196 16.41 -5.32 -13.22
C THR A 196 16.70 -6.15 -11.98
N GLU A 197 17.05 -5.50 -10.87
CA GLU A 197 17.35 -6.14 -9.58
C GLU A 197 16.44 -7.33 -9.22
N ASN A 198 15.14 -7.21 -9.52
CA ASN A 198 14.14 -8.18 -9.08
C ASN A 198 13.34 -8.82 -10.23
N ALA A 199 13.67 -8.53 -11.50
CA ALA A 199 12.87 -8.99 -12.62
C ALA A 199 13.61 -9.03 -13.96
N PHE A 200 13.25 -10.03 -14.77
CA PHE A 200 13.65 -10.16 -16.17
C PHE A 200 12.48 -9.82 -17.08
N ARG A 201 12.73 -9.01 -18.11
CA ARG A 201 11.80 -8.76 -19.19
C ARG A 201 12.23 -9.56 -20.40
N VAL A 202 11.35 -10.44 -20.87
CA VAL A 202 11.61 -11.33 -22.00
C VAL A 202 10.62 -11.09 -23.13
N VAL A 203 11.08 -11.27 -24.36
CA VAL A 203 10.22 -11.41 -25.53
C VAL A 203 10.06 -12.87 -25.88
N THR A 204 8.81 -13.28 -25.90
CA THR A 204 8.40 -14.65 -26.25
C THR A 204 8.32 -14.79 -27.77
N GLN A 205 8.39 -16.03 -28.27
CA GLN A 205 8.20 -16.36 -29.69
C GLN A 205 6.84 -15.88 -30.24
N LYS A 206 5.86 -15.63 -29.36
CA LYS A 206 4.55 -15.06 -29.72
C LYS A 206 4.58 -13.54 -29.90
N ASN A 207 5.76 -12.94 -30.06
CA ASN A 207 5.98 -11.48 -30.19
C ASN A 207 5.34 -10.67 -29.06
N LYS A 208 5.40 -11.21 -27.84
CA LYS A 208 4.85 -10.59 -26.63
C LYS A 208 5.94 -10.44 -25.58
N MET A 209 6.02 -9.24 -25.01
CA MET A 209 6.84 -8.96 -23.84
C MET A 209 6.16 -9.54 -22.59
N LYS A 210 6.95 -10.20 -21.75
CA LYS A 210 6.54 -10.72 -20.45
C LYS A 210 7.56 -10.33 -19.39
N CYS A 211 7.08 -10.11 -18.18
CA CYS A 211 7.93 -9.81 -17.03
C CYS A 211 7.89 -11.01 -16.09
N MET A 212 9.06 -11.60 -15.86
CA MET A 212 9.29 -12.67 -14.89
C MET A 212 9.93 -12.02 -13.67
N ARG A 213 9.24 -12.07 -12.53
CA ARG A 213 9.83 -11.66 -11.25
C ARG A 213 10.31 -12.89 -10.53
N HIS A 214 11.51 -12.79 -9.96
CA HIS A 214 12.01 -13.77 -9.00
C HIS A 214 11.15 -13.78 -7.73
#